data_AF-A0A5R2N842-F1
#
_entry.id   AF-A0A5R2N842-F1
#
_cell.length_a   1.000
_cell.length_b   1.000
_cell.length_c   1.000
_cell.angle_alpha   90.00
_cell.angle_beta   90.00
_cell.angle_gamma   90.00
#
_symmetry.space_group_name_H-M   'P 1'
#
loop_
_entity.id
_entity.type
_entity.pdbx_description
1 polymer ?
#
loop_
_entity_poly.entity_id
_entity_poly.type
_entity_poly.pdbx_seq_one_letter_code
_entity_poly.pdbx_strand_id
1 'polypeptide(L)' 'FSRDRETVWPGNDKVFLVDPGSQKSVPISCNQGERICYGAWVEGNDKISAGVGPDNDQPCDTCCFICVEHTTETIDLVP' A
#
# COMPACT_ATOMS: atom_id res chain seq x y z
N PHE A 1 -0.84 5.30 -0.13
CA PHE A 1 -1.21 6.61 0.44
C PHE A 1 -2.71 6.63 0.73
N SER A 2 -3.13 7.48 1.64
CA SER A 2 -4.54 7.67 1.99
C SER A 2 -5.19 8.73 1.10
N ARG A 3 -6.43 8.49 0.68
CA ARG A 3 -7.26 9.47 -0.02
C ARG A 3 -8.10 10.32 0.93
N ASP A 4 -8.25 9.89 2.18
CA ASP A 4 -9.12 10.56 3.17
C ASP A 4 -8.33 11.41 4.17
N ARG A 5 -7.04 11.13 4.33
CA ARG A 5 -6.09 11.96 5.08
C ARG A 5 -4.77 12.08 4.32
N GLU A 6 -4.01 13.13 4.58
CA GLU A 6 -2.69 13.38 3.98
C GLU A 6 -1.61 12.44 4.56
N THR A 7 -1.89 11.13 4.65
CA THR A 7 -0.97 10.12 5.18
C THR A 7 -0.42 9.24 4.06
N VAL A 8 0.90 9.06 4.08
CA VAL A 8 1.67 8.21 3.17
C VAL A 8 2.47 7.19 3.98
N TRP A 9 2.62 5.98 3.44
CA TRP A 9 3.45 4.92 4.04
C TRP A 9 4.54 4.52 3.05
N PRO A 10 5.78 4.28 3.52
CA PRO A 10 6.27 4.47 4.90
C PRO A 10 6.39 5.94 5.33
N GLY A 11 6.19 6.88 4.41
CA GLY A 11 6.25 8.33 4.65
C GLY A 11 7.67 8.87 4.76
N ASN A 12 7.81 10.18 4.98
CA ASN A 12 9.10 10.88 5.01
C ASN A 12 9.94 10.63 3.75
N ASP A 13 9.32 10.73 2.57
CA ASP A 13 9.96 10.51 1.26
C ASP A 13 10.62 9.13 1.08
N LYS A 14 10.20 8.13 1.87
CA LYS A 14 10.67 6.75 1.77
C LYS A 14 9.69 5.89 0.99
N VAL A 15 10.20 4.79 0.45
CA VAL A 15 9.46 3.81 -0.34
C VAL A 15 9.76 2.39 0.14
N PHE A 16 8.85 1.46 -0.16
CA PHE A 16 9.10 0.03 0.04
C PHE A 16 9.73 -0.57 -1.21
N LEU A 17 10.98 -1.05 -1.08
CA LEU A 17 11.62 -1.82 -2.14
C LEU A 17 11.07 -3.26 -2.18
N VAL A 18 10.83 -3.76 -3.39
CA VAL A 18 10.39 -5.14 -3.68
C VAL A 18 11.30 -5.70 -4.76
N ASP A 19 11.98 -6.81 -4.48
CA ASP A 19 12.91 -7.42 -5.42
C ASP A 19 12.15 -8.09 -6.59
N PRO A 20 12.76 -8.19 -7.79
CA PRO A 20 12.16 -8.88 -8.92
C PRO A 20 11.70 -10.31 -8.57
N GLY A 21 10.45 -10.64 -8.87
CA GLY A 21 9.87 -11.96 -8.60
C GLY A 21 9.53 -12.24 -7.13
N SER A 22 9.70 -11.27 -6.24
CA SER A 22 9.36 -11.39 -4.81
C SER A 22 7.99 -10.79 -4.49
N GLN A 23 7.43 -11.20 -3.35
CA GLN A 23 6.26 -10.58 -2.74
C GLN A 23 6.64 -10.02 -1.37
N LYS A 24 6.07 -8.88 -1.01
CA LYS A 24 6.35 -8.22 0.26
C LYS A 24 5.05 -7.81 0.93
N SER A 25 4.87 -8.27 2.17
CA SER A 25 3.75 -7.88 3.02
C SER A 25 4.25 -6.88 4.05
N VAL A 26 3.58 -5.73 4.15
CA VAL A 26 3.90 -4.68 5.12
C VAL A 26 2.65 -4.33 5.93
N PRO A 27 2.72 -4.33 7.27
CA PRO A 27 1.64 -3.80 8.07
C PRO A 27 1.61 -2.27 7.93
N ILE A 28 0.42 -1.72 7.74
CA ILE A 28 0.18 -0.27 7.73
C ILE A 28 -0.87 0.07 8.77
N SER A 29 -0.74 1.24 9.39
CA SER A 29 -1.75 1.76 10.31
C SER A 29 -2.80 2.54 9.52
N CYS A 30 -4.08 2.18 9.62
CA CYS A 30 -5.16 2.91 8.97
C CYS A 30 -6.39 3.05 9.88
N ASN A 31 -7.21 4.05 9.59
CA ASN A 31 -8.48 4.26 10.25
C ASN A 31 -9.55 3.40 9.57
N GLN A 32 -10.48 2.83 10.33
CA GLN A 32 -11.58 2.06 9.75
C GLN A 32 -12.39 2.93 8.77
N GLY A 33 -12.66 2.36 7.59
CA GLY A 33 -13.35 3.06 6.50
C GLY A 33 -12.43 3.89 5.60
N GLU A 34 -11.15 4.06 5.95
CA GLU A 34 -10.20 4.85 5.19
C GLU A 34 -9.91 4.24 3.81
N ARG A 35 -9.99 5.03 2.75
CA ARG A 35 -9.63 4.62 1.40
C ARG A 35 -8.12 4.72 1.20
N ILE A 36 -7.50 3.56 1.06
CA ILE A 36 -6.06 3.41 0.86
C ILE A 36 -5.80 3.01 -0.58
N CYS A 37 -4.92 3.73 -1.24
CA CYS A 37 -4.50 3.43 -2.60
C CYS A 37 -3.00 3.15 -2.63
N TYR A 38 -2.57 2.28 -3.53
CA TYR A 38 -1.16 1.92 -3.71
C TYR A 38 -0.66 2.23 -5.11
N GLY A 39 0.63 2.51 -5.20
CA GLY A 39 1.34 2.78 -6.44
C GLY A 39 2.73 2.18 -6.37
N ALA A 40 3.28 1.83 -7.53
CA ALA A 40 4.62 1.29 -7.66
C ALA A 40 5.26 1.84 -8.94
N TRP A 41 6.59 1.83 -8.97
CA TRP A 41 7.37 2.24 -10.13
C TRP A 41 8.72 1.54 -10.11
N VAL A 42 9.41 1.56 -11.26
CA VAL A 42 10.77 1.04 -11.35
C VAL A 42 11.73 2.04 -10.69
N GLU A 43 12.57 1.57 -9.78
CA GLU A 43 13.59 2.41 -9.14
C GLU A 43 14.48 3.09 -10.20
N GLY A 44 14.58 4.42 -10.15
CA GLY A 44 15.30 5.22 -11.14
C GLY A 44 14.57 5.44 -12.48
N ASN A 45 13.34 4.93 -12.65
CA ASN A 45 12.52 5.14 -13.84
C ASN A 45 11.01 5.19 -13.51
N ASP A 46 10.53 6.38 -13.18
CA ASP A 46 9.13 6.70 -12.86
C ASP A 46 8.15 6.54 -14.05
N LYS A 47 8.65 6.54 -15.29
CA LYS A 47 7.83 6.34 -16.50
C LYS A 47 7.21 4.94 -16.58
N ILE A 48 7.78 3.99 -15.86
CA ILE A 48 7.23 2.63 -15.74
C ILE A 48 6.59 2.55 -14.36
N SER A 49 5.27 2.70 -14.34
CA SER A 49 4.46 2.79 -13.12
C SER A 49 3.30 1.80 -13.13
N ALA A 50 2.77 1.55 -11.93
CA ALA A 50 1.54 0.84 -11.68
C ALA A 50 0.74 1.54 -10.57
N GLY A 51 -0.58 1.34 -10.59
CA GLY A 51 -1.47 1.96 -9.62
C GLY A 51 -1.48 3.49 -9.77
N VAL A 52 -1.27 4.19 -8.67
CA VAL A 52 -1.26 5.68 -8.66
C VAL A 52 0.09 6.31 -9.02
N GLY A 53 1.13 5.51 -9.28
CA GLY A 53 2.49 5.99 -9.55
C GLY A 53 3.19 6.61 -8.34
N PRO A 54 4.38 7.20 -8.53
CA PRO A 54 5.18 7.83 -7.47
C PRO A 54 4.54 9.09 -6.88
N ASP A 55 3.83 9.86 -7.71
CA ASP A 55 3.26 11.15 -7.33
C ASP A 55 1.82 11.06 -6.79
N ASN A 56 1.24 9.85 -6.75
CA ASN A 56 -0.13 9.57 -6.31
C ASN A 56 -1.23 10.25 -7.15
N ASP A 57 -0.90 10.62 -8.39
CA ASP A 57 -1.73 11.39 -9.32
C ASP A 57 -2.30 10.57 -10.49
N GLN A 58 -1.79 9.35 -10.71
CA GLN A 58 -2.27 8.52 -11.82
C GLN A 58 -3.69 7.99 -11.54
N PRO A 59 -4.55 7.96 -12.58
CA PRO A 59 -5.90 7.43 -12.45
C PRO A 59 -5.83 5.93 -12.18
N CYS A 60 -6.52 5.49 -11.14
CA CYS A 60 -6.53 4.08 -10.78
C CYS A 60 -7.77 3.70 -9.97
N ASP A 61 -8.62 2.86 -10.57
CA ASP A 61 -9.86 2.39 -9.94
C ASP A 61 -9.66 1.09 -9.15
N THR A 62 -8.67 0.28 -9.54
CA THR A 62 -8.48 -1.08 -9.00
C THR A 62 -7.34 -1.21 -7.99
N CYS A 63 -6.57 -0.15 -7.74
CA CYS A 63 -5.46 -0.15 -6.78
C CYS A 63 -5.80 0.55 -5.46
N CYS A 64 -7.09 0.67 -5.16
CA CYS A 64 -7.57 1.24 -3.92
C CYS A 64 -8.43 0.21 -3.17
N PHE A 65 -8.28 0.15 -1.86
CA PHE A 65 -9.07 -0.68 -0.97
C PHE A 65 -9.55 0.15 0.23
N ILE A 66 -10.63 -0.31 0.86
CA ILE A 66 -11.12 0.28 2.09
C ILE A 66 -10.44 -0.44 3.25
N CYS A 67 -9.85 0.33 4.15
CA CYS A 67 -9.34 -0.18 5.42
C CYS A 67 -10.51 -0.71 6.23
N VAL A 68 -10.63 -2.02 6.27
CA VAL A 68 -11.55 -2.72 7.15
C VAL A 68 -10.75 -3.39 8.24
N GLU A 69 -11.37 -3.53 9.41
CA GLU A 69 -10.77 -4.25 10.52
C GLU A 69 -10.61 -5.71 10.09
N HIS A 70 -9.36 -6.11 9.79
CA HIS A 70 -9.02 -7.50 9.59
C HIS A 70 -8.65 -8.07 10.95
N THR A 71 -9.55 -8.82 11.55
CA THR A 71 -9.19 -9.70 12.67
C THR A 71 -8.37 -10.84 12.09
N THR A 72 -7.06 -10.85 12.32
CA THR A 72 -6.27 -12.07 12.12
C THR A 72 -6.70 -13.05 13.22
N GLU A 73 -7.55 -14.02 12.89
CA GLU A 73 -7.84 -15.12 13.82
C GLU A 73 -6.52 -15.86 14.10
N THR A 74 -6.06 -15.78 15.35
CA THR A 74 -4.96 -16.61 15.83
C THR A 74 -5.48 -18.03 16.01
N ILE A 75 -4.99 -18.98 15.23
CA ILE A 75 -5.27 -20.39 15.46
C ILE A 75 -4.39 -20.84 16.63
N ASP A 76 -5.01 -21.05 17.79
CA ASP A 76 -4.35 -21.70 18.92
C ASP A 76 -4.19 -23.20 18.59
N LEU A 77 -2.94 -23.64 18.39
CA LEU A 77 -2.62 -25.05 18.21
C LEU A 77 -2.73 -25.75 19.57
N VAL A 78 -3.78 -26.57 19.75
CA VAL A 78 -3.90 -27.45 20.91
C VAL A 78 -2.96 -28.66 20.74
N PRO A 79 -2.17 -29.05 21.77
CA PRO A 79 -1.25 -30.19 21.71
C PRO A 79 -1.89 -31.53 21.41
#